data_AF-A0A0S4QID3-F1
#
_entry.id   AF-A0A0S4QID3-F1
#
_cell.length_a   1.000
_cell.length_b   1.000
_cell.length_c   1.000
_cell.angle_alpha   90.00
_cell.angle_beta   90.00
_cell.angle_gamma   90.00
#
_symmetry.space_group_name_H-M   'P 1'
#
loop_
_entity.id
_entity.type
_entity.pdbx_description
1 polymer ?
#
loop_
_entity_poly.entity_id
_entity_poly.type
_entity_poly.pdbx_seq_one_letter_code
_entity_poly.pdbx_strand_id
1 'polypeptide(L)'
;MRKSRFLPSWLFLPGRIMMMLVILSVSAAACDGDANGGGGQGAAQPAGNVCDGVSACTRVGAADLDADGTADGIALVRAAPQRWLLRVAPAGGSVAEFRFDGPAIGPDEPWYGTAQVDGVPGAEIVLLTDRGAHTTWFTVLTYRNGQLVRSDPPGERPEPESGWPVDSANSGWIGYACGKQGETVTLLASASERNDDPARPEAYNEINTLYGWTDSGWRELSSRNVAYNAGDHSGEEHAGWHCDGLPVYPD
;
A
#
# COMPACT_ATOMS: atom_id res chain seq x y z
N MET A 1 -10.89 10.59 44.69
CA MET A 1 -10.20 9.29 44.85
C MET A 1 -11.25 8.17 44.94
N ARG A 2 -11.56 7.51 43.82
CA ARG A 2 -12.35 6.27 43.78
C ARG A 2 -11.43 5.16 43.27
N LYS A 3 -11.23 4.13 44.09
CA LYS A 3 -10.45 2.93 43.77
C LYS A 3 -11.31 2.00 42.93
N SER A 4 -11.01 1.86 41.64
CA SER A 4 -11.53 0.78 40.80
C SER A 4 -10.72 -0.49 41.06
N ARG A 5 -11.44 -1.58 41.37
CA ARG A 5 -10.88 -2.91 41.61
C ARG A 5 -10.78 -3.65 40.28
N PHE A 6 -9.58 -4.08 39.92
CA PHE A 6 -9.34 -5.08 38.88
C PHE A 6 -9.73 -6.46 39.40
N LEU A 7 -10.48 -7.22 38.62
CA LEU A 7 -10.62 -8.67 38.75
C LEU A 7 -9.89 -9.32 37.58
N PRO A 8 -8.93 -10.25 37.81
CA PRO A 8 -8.44 -11.14 36.77
C PRO A 8 -9.27 -12.42 36.78
N SER A 9 -9.42 -13.08 35.63
CA SER A 9 -9.47 -14.55 35.43
C SER A 9 -10.31 -14.88 34.21
N TRP A 10 -9.66 -15.26 33.11
CA TRP A 10 -10.24 -16.21 32.16
C TRP A 10 -9.20 -17.30 31.88
N LEU A 11 -9.65 -18.53 32.13
CA LEU A 11 -8.92 -19.77 31.99
C LEU A 11 -8.66 -20.07 30.51
N PHE A 12 -7.41 -20.32 30.17
CA PHE A 12 -7.04 -20.99 28.93
C PHE A 12 -7.25 -22.50 29.10
N LEU A 13 -8.11 -23.08 28.25
CA LEU A 13 -8.16 -24.52 28.00
C LEU A 13 -7.29 -24.81 26.75
N PRO A 14 -6.42 -25.84 26.76
CA PRO A 14 -5.68 -26.24 25.57
C PRO A 14 -6.59 -27.05 24.63
N GLY A 15 -6.97 -26.43 23.51
CA GLY A 15 -7.59 -27.10 22.39
C GLY A 15 -6.58 -28.00 21.67
N ARG A 16 -6.87 -29.30 21.62
CA ARG A 16 -6.09 -30.32 20.91
C ARG A 16 -6.04 -30.00 19.41
N ILE A 17 -4.82 -29.87 18.88
CA ILE A 17 -4.55 -29.80 17.43
C ILE A 17 -4.80 -31.20 16.85
N MET A 18 -5.86 -31.33 16.08
CA MET A 18 -6.15 -32.52 15.28
C MET A 18 -5.40 -32.38 13.96
N MET A 19 -4.26 -33.06 13.85
CA MET A 19 -3.40 -33.09 12.68
C MET A 19 -4.11 -33.90 11.58
N MET A 20 -4.82 -33.22 10.69
CA MET A 20 -5.49 -33.83 9.55
C MET A 20 -4.44 -34.02 8.43
N LEU A 21 -3.94 -35.25 8.31
CA LEU A 21 -3.07 -35.68 7.22
C LEU A 21 -3.89 -35.73 5.92
N VAL A 22 -3.76 -34.71 5.08
CA VAL A 22 -4.31 -34.71 3.72
C VAL A 22 -3.31 -35.40 2.80
N ILE A 23 -3.65 -36.61 2.35
CA ILE A 23 -2.91 -37.31 1.30
C ILE A 23 -3.41 -36.76 -0.03
N LEU A 24 -2.62 -35.89 -0.66
CA LEU A 24 -2.84 -35.44 -2.04
C LEU A 24 -2.33 -36.53 -3.00
N SER A 25 -3.26 -37.26 -3.61
CA SER A 25 -3.02 -38.11 -4.77
C SER A 25 -2.77 -37.21 -5.98
N VAL A 26 -1.52 -37.16 -6.45
CA VAL A 26 -1.19 -36.53 -7.73
C VAL A 26 -1.47 -37.54 -8.84
N SER A 27 -2.61 -37.37 -9.52
CA SER A 27 -2.86 -38.04 -10.80
C SER A 27 -2.23 -37.20 -11.91
N ALA A 28 -1.11 -37.66 -12.44
CA ALA A 28 -0.56 -37.15 -13.69
C ALA A 28 -1.45 -37.61 -14.84
N ALA A 29 -2.36 -36.73 -15.29
CA ALA A 29 -3.02 -36.88 -16.57
C ALA A 29 -2.14 -36.22 -17.64
N ALA A 30 -1.39 -37.04 -18.36
CA ALA A 30 -0.81 -36.65 -19.63
C ALA A 30 -1.96 -36.52 -20.64
N CYS A 31 -2.15 -35.32 -21.19
CA CYS A 31 -2.97 -35.09 -22.37
C CYS A 31 -2.05 -34.51 -23.44
N ASP A 32 -1.53 -35.39 -24.29
CA ASP A 32 -1.15 -35.06 -25.66
C ASP A 32 -2.40 -34.58 -26.39
N GLY A 33 -2.29 -33.40 -27.01
CA GLY A 33 -3.37 -32.78 -27.76
C GLY A 33 -2.81 -31.71 -28.69
N ASP A 34 -2.29 -32.17 -29.83
CA ASP A 34 -2.04 -31.34 -31.01
C ASP A 34 -3.33 -30.59 -31.39
N ALA A 35 -3.30 -29.26 -31.26
CA ALA A 35 -4.21 -28.37 -31.96
C ALA A 35 -3.42 -27.17 -32.46
N ASN A 36 -2.99 -27.30 -33.71
CA ASN A 36 -2.49 -26.25 -34.58
C ASN A 36 -3.57 -25.17 -34.76
N GLY A 37 -3.64 -24.24 -33.80
CA GLY A 37 -4.48 -23.05 -33.86
C GLY A 37 -3.61 -21.84 -34.10
N GLY A 38 -3.51 -21.41 -35.36
CA GLY A 38 -2.89 -20.14 -35.75
C GLY A 38 -3.66 -18.96 -35.16
N GLY A 39 -3.43 -18.68 -33.89
CA GLY A 39 -3.80 -17.42 -33.26
C GLY A 39 -2.87 -16.36 -33.82
N GLY A 40 -3.36 -15.58 -34.79
CA GLY A 40 -2.66 -14.38 -35.22
C GLY A 40 -2.34 -13.56 -33.97
N GLN A 41 -1.05 -13.41 -33.71
CA GLN A 41 -0.54 -12.37 -32.83
C GLN A 41 -1.00 -11.06 -33.46
N GLY A 42 -2.21 -10.61 -33.11
CA GLY A 42 -2.64 -9.25 -33.37
C GLY A 42 -1.57 -8.39 -32.74
N ALA A 43 -0.79 -7.70 -33.58
CA ALA A 43 0.23 -6.79 -33.11
C ALA A 43 -0.43 -5.89 -32.07
N ALA A 44 0.04 -5.98 -30.82
CA ALA A 44 -0.46 -5.16 -29.74
C ALA A 44 -0.48 -3.72 -30.26
N GLN A 45 -1.67 -3.12 -30.36
CA GLN A 45 -1.74 -1.72 -30.73
C GLN A 45 -0.93 -0.96 -29.67
N PRO A 46 -0.03 -0.06 -30.07
CA PRO A 46 0.71 0.74 -29.11
C PRO A 46 -0.32 1.38 -28.18
N ALA A 47 -0.12 1.22 -26.86
CA ALA A 47 -0.99 1.81 -25.86
C ALA A 47 -1.25 3.27 -26.26
N GLY A 48 -2.52 3.62 -26.47
CA GLY A 48 -2.91 4.97 -26.87
C GLY A 48 -2.29 5.97 -25.91
N ASN A 49 -1.90 7.15 -26.38
CA ASN A 49 -1.25 8.10 -25.50
C ASN A 49 -2.29 8.54 -24.45
N VAL A 50 -1.95 8.31 -23.17
CA VAL A 50 -2.83 8.58 -22.01
C VAL A 50 -3.33 10.03 -21.96
N CYS A 51 -2.70 10.97 -22.67
CA CYS A 51 -3.11 12.37 -22.78
C CYS A 51 -3.83 12.74 -24.09
N ASP A 52 -4.11 11.79 -24.97
CA ASP A 52 -4.76 12.06 -26.25
C ASP A 52 -6.10 12.78 -26.06
N GLY A 53 -6.23 13.92 -26.74
CA GLY A 53 -7.44 14.75 -26.74
C GLY A 53 -7.75 15.49 -25.44
N VAL A 54 -6.85 15.48 -24.44
CA VAL A 54 -7.12 16.10 -23.12
C VAL A 54 -6.17 17.24 -22.83
N SER A 55 -6.74 18.43 -22.61
CA SER A 55 -6.00 19.62 -22.22
C SER A 55 -5.49 19.52 -20.78
N ALA A 56 -4.39 20.22 -20.49
CA ALA A 56 -3.75 20.22 -19.16
C ALA A 56 -3.45 18.81 -18.61
N CYS A 57 -3.19 17.85 -19.52
CA CYS A 57 -2.77 16.50 -19.18
C CYS A 57 -1.25 16.41 -19.20
N THR A 58 -0.68 15.94 -18.10
CA THR A 58 0.75 15.72 -17.92
C THR A 58 0.99 14.24 -17.68
N ARG A 59 1.84 13.60 -18.48
CA ARG A 59 2.30 12.24 -18.20
C ARG A 59 3.23 12.27 -16.98
N VAL A 60 2.95 11.45 -15.99
CA VAL A 60 3.68 11.43 -14.70
C VAL A 60 4.47 10.14 -14.48
N GLY A 61 4.13 9.07 -15.21
CA GLY A 61 4.84 7.81 -15.11
C GLY A 61 4.34 6.74 -16.07
N ALA A 62 4.90 5.55 -15.88
CA ALA A 62 4.40 4.32 -16.47
C ALA A 62 4.75 3.13 -15.56
N ALA A 63 3.85 2.18 -15.42
CA ALA A 63 4.02 0.95 -14.66
C ALA A 63 3.08 -0.13 -15.18
N ASP A 64 3.40 -1.41 -14.99
CA ASP A 64 2.48 -2.51 -15.29
C ASP A 64 1.44 -2.61 -14.16
N LEU A 65 0.24 -2.05 -14.38
CA LEU A 65 -0.81 -1.93 -13.36
C LEU A 65 -1.80 -3.10 -13.43
N ASP A 66 -1.95 -3.71 -14.59
CA ASP A 66 -2.87 -4.83 -14.83
C ASP A 66 -2.20 -6.21 -14.93
N ALA A 67 -0.87 -6.24 -14.76
CA ALA A 67 -0.01 -7.43 -14.77
C ALA A 67 0.05 -8.16 -16.11
N ASP A 68 -0.12 -7.46 -17.23
CA ASP A 68 0.02 -8.02 -18.57
C ASP A 68 1.49 -8.07 -19.06
N GLY A 69 2.42 -7.53 -18.27
CA GLY A 69 3.85 -7.45 -18.58
C GLY A 69 4.26 -6.23 -19.41
N THR A 70 3.32 -5.33 -19.72
CA THR A 70 3.52 -4.08 -20.45
C THR A 70 3.33 -2.89 -19.52
N ALA A 71 4.15 -1.85 -19.69
CA ALA A 71 3.97 -0.64 -18.89
C ALA A 71 2.79 0.20 -19.41
N ASP A 72 1.86 0.52 -18.50
CA ASP A 72 0.70 1.35 -18.75
C ASP A 72 1.03 2.83 -18.62
N GLY A 73 0.42 3.67 -19.46
CA GLY A 73 0.64 5.12 -19.38
C GLY A 73 -0.13 5.74 -18.21
N ILE A 74 0.52 6.57 -17.40
CA ILE A 74 -0.10 7.25 -16.27
C ILE A 74 0.02 8.77 -16.45
N ALA A 75 -1.09 9.49 -16.29
CA ALA A 75 -1.12 10.93 -16.39
C ALA A 75 -2.07 11.58 -15.37
N LEU A 76 -1.78 12.85 -15.08
CA LEU A 76 -2.62 13.72 -14.26
C LEU A 76 -3.20 14.84 -15.11
N VAL A 77 -4.44 15.21 -14.82
CA VAL A 77 -5.10 16.39 -15.35
C VAL A 77 -5.50 17.29 -14.19
N ARG A 78 -5.04 18.54 -14.20
CA ARG A 78 -5.42 19.53 -13.19
C ARG A 78 -6.77 20.16 -13.58
N ALA A 79 -7.84 19.73 -12.93
CA ALA A 79 -9.20 20.22 -13.19
C ALA A 79 -9.51 21.54 -12.44
N ALA A 80 -8.91 21.74 -11.27
CA ALA A 80 -8.94 22.97 -10.49
C ALA A 80 -7.66 23.04 -9.60
N PRO A 81 -7.40 24.12 -8.84
CA PRO A 81 -6.18 24.25 -8.05
C PRO A 81 -5.83 23.02 -7.18
N GLN A 82 -6.84 22.37 -6.59
CA GLN A 82 -6.70 21.16 -5.77
C GLN A 82 -7.45 19.95 -6.34
N ARG A 83 -8.15 20.08 -7.47
CA ARG A 83 -8.93 18.97 -8.04
C ARG A 83 -8.18 18.33 -9.18
N TRP A 84 -7.99 17.03 -9.08
CA TRP A 84 -7.20 16.25 -10.02
C TRP A 84 -7.99 15.09 -10.60
N LEU A 85 -7.60 14.73 -11.81
CA LEU A 85 -8.05 13.52 -12.49
C LEU A 85 -6.81 12.71 -12.85
N LEU A 86 -6.67 11.55 -12.22
CA LEU A 86 -5.72 10.53 -12.64
C LEU A 86 -6.31 9.80 -13.85
N ARG A 87 -5.48 9.57 -14.86
CA ARG A 87 -5.79 8.79 -16.06
C ARG A 87 -4.76 7.70 -16.23
N VAL A 88 -5.23 6.49 -16.50
CA VAL A 88 -4.40 5.30 -16.74
C VAL A 88 -4.82 4.71 -18.08
N ALA A 89 -3.87 4.48 -18.97
CA ALA A 89 -4.08 3.85 -20.27
C ALA A 89 -3.35 2.51 -20.34
N PRO A 90 -4.05 1.40 -20.04
CA PRO A 90 -3.48 0.07 -20.18
C PRO A 90 -3.23 -0.31 -21.63
N ALA A 91 -2.29 -1.23 -21.87
CA ALA A 91 -2.01 -1.72 -23.21
C ALA A 91 -3.27 -2.37 -23.85
N GLY A 92 -3.77 -1.79 -24.94
CA GLY A 92 -4.98 -2.29 -25.61
C GLY A 92 -6.30 -2.09 -24.85
N GLY A 93 -6.26 -1.42 -23.69
CA GLY A 93 -7.42 -1.15 -22.84
C GLY A 93 -8.08 0.20 -23.09
N SER A 94 -9.23 0.41 -22.43
CA SER A 94 -9.84 1.74 -22.30
C SER A 94 -9.15 2.53 -21.19
N VAL A 95 -9.07 3.85 -21.34
CA VAL A 95 -8.53 4.73 -20.28
C VAL A 95 -9.41 4.65 -19.04
N ALA A 96 -8.82 4.28 -17.90
CA ALA A 96 -9.46 4.38 -16.59
C ALA A 96 -9.15 5.73 -15.95
N GLU A 97 -10.11 6.24 -15.18
CA GLU A 97 -10.02 7.57 -14.59
C GLU A 97 -10.38 7.53 -13.10
N PHE A 98 -9.68 8.32 -12.29
CA PHE A 98 -9.97 8.50 -10.87
C PHE A 98 -9.90 9.98 -10.49
N ARG A 99 -10.98 10.51 -9.90
CA ARG A 99 -11.04 11.90 -9.43
C ARG A 99 -10.68 11.96 -7.96
N PHE A 100 -9.87 12.94 -7.58
CA PHE A 100 -9.46 13.14 -6.20
C PHE A 100 -9.09 14.60 -5.93
N ASP A 101 -9.06 14.95 -4.65
CA ASP A 101 -8.52 16.21 -4.18
C ASP A 101 -7.06 16.00 -3.77
N GLY A 102 -6.17 16.86 -4.27
CA GLY A 102 -4.78 16.95 -3.86
C GLY A 102 -4.62 17.79 -2.59
N PRO A 103 -3.42 17.86 -2.02
CA PRO A 103 -3.21 18.50 -0.73
C PRO A 103 -3.47 20.01 -0.82
N ALA A 104 -3.99 20.59 0.27
CA ALA A 104 -4.27 22.01 0.29
C ALA A 104 -3.00 22.88 0.31
N ILE A 105 -1.92 22.32 0.82
CA ILE A 105 -0.58 22.90 0.95
C ILE A 105 0.45 21.86 0.48
N GLY A 106 1.51 22.28 -0.21
CA GLY A 106 2.56 21.39 -0.67
C GLY A 106 2.82 21.49 -2.18
N PRO A 107 3.32 20.42 -2.82
CA PRO A 107 3.72 20.46 -4.22
C PRO A 107 2.51 20.72 -5.13
N ASP A 108 2.78 21.34 -6.27
CA ASP A 108 1.77 21.59 -7.30
C ASP A 108 1.26 20.30 -7.94
N GLU A 109 1.92 19.15 -7.76
CA GLU A 109 1.55 17.87 -8.35
C GLU A 109 1.42 16.79 -7.26
N PRO A 110 0.28 16.09 -7.17
CA PRO A 110 0.03 15.05 -6.15
C PRO A 110 0.63 13.68 -6.49
N TRP A 111 1.34 13.54 -7.61
CA TRP A 111 2.01 12.30 -7.98
C TRP A 111 3.11 11.94 -6.98
N TYR A 112 3.07 10.73 -6.44
CA TYR A 112 4.12 10.24 -5.54
C TYR A 112 4.95 9.12 -6.18
N GLY A 113 4.29 8.16 -6.84
CA GLY A 113 4.97 7.08 -7.55
C GLY A 113 4.09 5.87 -7.76
N THR A 114 4.72 4.77 -8.17
CA THR A 114 4.11 3.44 -8.25
C THR A 114 4.96 2.42 -7.53
N ALA A 115 4.34 1.46 -6.86
CA ALA A 115 5.02 0.33 -6.24
C ALA A 115 4.10 -0.87 -6.12
N GLN A 116 4.68 -2.06 -5.96
CA GLN A 116 3.91 -3.22 -5.50
C GLN A 116 3.71 -3.09 -3.98
N VAL A 117 2.54 -2.62 -3.60
CA VAL A 117 2.12 -2.42 -2.21
C VAL A 117 1.28 -3.61 -1.75
N ASP A 118 0.31 -4.04 -2.56
CA ASP A 118 -0.56 -5.16 -2.24
C ASP A 118 -0.11 -6.48 -2.91
N GLY A 119 -0.80 -7.58 -2.58
CA GLY A 119 -0.43 -8.91 -3.06
C GLY A 119 -1.17 -9.37 -4.33
N VAL A 120 -1.98 -8.53 -4.93
CA VAL A 120 -2.58 -8.82 -6.24
C VAL A 120 -1.60 -8.36 -7.33
N PRO A 121 -1.43 -9.12 -8.43
CA PRO A 121 -0.52 -8.74 -9.51
C PRO A 121 -0.79 -7.33 -10.07
N GLY A 122 0.29 -6.64 -10.44
CA GLY A 122 0.28 -5.25 -10.90
C GLY A 122 0.88 -4.31 -9.85
N ALA A 123 1.29 -3.13 -10.28
CA ALA A 123 1.71 -2.06 -9.37
C ALA A 123 0.51 -1.21 -8.92
N GLU A 124 0.59 -0.70 -7.71
CA GLU A 124 -0.31 0.32 -7.19
C GLU A 124 0.22 1.73 -7.51
N ILE A 125 -0.70 2.69 -7.61
CA ILE A 125 -0.41 4.11 -7.77
C ILE A 125 -0.56 4.79 -6.41
N VAL A 126 0.45 5.57 -6.01
CA VAL A 126 0.43 6.34 -4.76
C VAL A 126 0.30 7.83 -5.08
N LEU A 127 -0.71 8.47 -4.50
CA LEU A 127 -1.01 9.88 -4.67
C LEU A 127 -0.97 10.58 -3.32
N LEU A 128 -0.27 11.70 -3.21
CA LEU A 128 -0.37 12.59 -2.07
C LEU A 128 -1.72 13.29 -2.12
N THR A 129 -2.57 13.10 -1.12
CA THR A 129 -3.93 13.65 -1.09
C THR A 129 -4.17 14.64 0.03
N ASP A 130 -3.41 14.57 1.12
CA ASP A 130 -3.46 15.59 2.16
C ASP A 130 -2.11 15.77 2.86
N ARG A 131 -1.91 16.94 3.48
CA ARG A 131 -0.69 17.30 4.18
C ARG A 131 -1.01 18.19 5.39
N GLY A 132 -0.61 17.72 6.55
CA GLY A 132 -0.61 18.44 7.82
C GLY A 132 0.76 19.04 8.12
N ALA A 133 0.95 19.48 9.37
CA ALA A 133 2.23 20.07 9.79
C ALA A 133 3.40 19.07 9.74
N HIS A 134 3.12 17.79 9.98
CA HIS A 134 4.12 16.72 10.04
C HIS A 134 3.65 15.45 9.31
N THR A 135 2.35 15.15 9.38
CA THR A 135 1.74 14.00 8.71
C THR A 135 1.39 14.33 7.26
N THR A 136 1.65 13.39 6.36
CA THR A 136 1.17 13.40 4.97
C THR A 136 0.29 12.19 4.75
N TRP A 137 -0.84 12.36 4.06
CA TRP A 137 -1.77 11.28 3.77
C TRP A 137 -1.82 10.99 2.28
N PHE A 138 -1.74 9.70 1.96
CA PHE A 138 -1.74 9.21 0.60
C PHE A 138 -3.00 8.41 0.30
N THR A 139 -3.43 8.48 -0.96
CA THR A 139 -4.37 7.51 -1.53
C THR A 139 -3.57 6.51 -2.35
N VAL A 140 -3.74 5.23 -2.04
CA VAL A 140 -3.18 4.12 -2.84
C VAL A 140 -4.31 3.60 -3.72
N LEU A 141 -4.05 3.52 -5.03
CA LEU A 141 -5.00 3.04 -6.02
C LEU A 141 -4.46 1.79 -6.68
N THR A 142 -5.36 0.85 -6.90
CA THR A 142 -5.08 -0.41 -7.56
C THR A 142 -5.93 -0.54 -8.81
N TYR A 143 -5.39 -1.14 -9.88
CA TYR A 143 -6.14 -1.37 -11.11
C TYR A 143 -6.74 -2.77 -11.11
N ARG A 144 -8.07 -2.85 -11.05
CA ARG A 144 -8.80 -4.12 -10.94
C ARG A 144 -10.02 -4.08 -11.85
N ASN A 145 -10.20 -5.12 -12.66
CA ASN A 145 -11.37 -5.29 -13.53
C ASN A 145 -11.68 -4.08 -14.43
N GLY A 146 -10.64 -3.44 -14.97
CA GLY A 146 -10.83 -2.28 -15.85
C GLY A 146 -10.99 -0.95 -15.11
N GLN A 147 -10.81 -0.90 -13.79
CA GLN A 147 -11.12 0.26 -12.96
C GLN A 147 -10.01 0.54 -11.94
N LEU A 148 -9.88 1.82 -11.58
CA LEU A 148 -9.06 2.25 -10.44
C LEU A 148 -9.89 2.18 -9.17
N VAL A 149 -9.43 1.40 -8.19
CA VAL A 149 -10.08 1.17 -6.90
C VAL A 149 -9.13 1.59 -5.79
N ARG A 150 -9.66 2.17 -4.71
CA ARG A 150 -8.84 2.52 -3.54
C ARG A 150 -8.41 1.26 -2.79
N SER A 151 -7.14 1.20 -2.41
CA SER A 151 -6.60 0.21 -1.49
C SER A 151 -6.46 0.85 -0.12
N ASP A 152 -7.09 0.28 0.89
CA ASP A 152 -7.05 0.78 2.26
C ASP A 152 -5.80 0.27 3.00
N PRO A 153 -5.22 1.06 3.92
CA PRO A 153 -4.11 0.61 4.75
C PRO A 153 -4.54 -0.58 5.63
N PRO A 154 -3.61 -1.45 6.02
CA PRO A 154 -3.91 -2.54 6.94
C PRO A 154 -4.33 -2.05 8.34
N GLY A 155 -5.08 -2.89 9.05
CA GLY A 155 -5.49 -2.67 10.44
C GLY A 155 -6.83 -1.92 10.59
N GLU A 156 -7.41 -1.95 11.80
CA GLU A 156 -8.62 -1.19 12.10
C GLU A 156 -8.25 0.28 12.31
N ARG A 157 -8.54 1.14 11.32
CA ARG A 157 -8.50 2.59 11.51
C ARG A 157 -9.92 3.15 11.54
N PRO A 158 -10.24 4.00 12.54
CA PRO A 158 -11.62 4.46 12.76
C PRO A 158 -12.16 5.37 11.66
N GLU A 159 -11.34 5.84 10.73
CA GLU A 159 -11.72 6.82 9.70
C GLU A 159 -11.21 6.38 8.32
N PRO A 160 -12.02 5.68 7.50
CA PRO A 160 -11.64 5.20 6.16
C PRO A 160 -11.24 6.32 5.19
N GLU A 161 -11.61 7.57 5.48
CA GLU A 161 -11.31 8.74 4.65
C GLU A 161 -9.84 9.21 4.77
N SER A 162 -9.13 8.82 5.84
CA SER A 162 -7.80 9.36 6.12
C SER A 162 -6.71 8.82 5.17
N GLY A 163 -6.92 7.68 4.50
CA GLY A 163 -5.89 7.10 3.62
C GLY A 163 -4.66 6.58 4.37
N TRP A 164 -3.50 6.60 3.71
CA TRP A 164 -2.22 6.09 4.19
C TRP A 164 -1.37 7.23 4.77
N PRO A 165 -1.31 7.44 6.09
CA PRO A 165 -0.46 8.42 6.75
C PRO A 165 1.00 7.99 6.78
N VAL A 166 1.87 8.94 6.53
CA VAL A 166 3.29 8.93 6.86
C VAL A 166 3.54 10.12 7.77
N ASP A 167 4.35 9.96 8.81
CA ASP A 167 4.67 11.02 9.76
C ASP A 167 6.17 11.03 10.07
N SER A 168 6.73 12.23 10.18
CA SER A 168 8.12 12.47 10.56
C SER A 168 8.28 13.57 11.62
N ALA A 169 7.38 13.63 12.59
CA ALA A 169 7.48 14.52 13.73
C ALA A 169 8.44 14.01 14.82
N ASN A 170 9.03 14.92 15.60
CA ASN A 170 9.69 14.56 16.86
C ASN A 170 8.69 14.01 17.92
N SER A 171 7.38 14.08 17.69
CA SER A 171 6.41 13.43 18.56
C SER A 171 6.13 11.97 18.17
N GLY A 172 6.52 11.56 16.97
CA GLY A 172 6.27 10.21 16.48
C GLY A 172 6.52 10.07 14.98
N TRP A 173 6.72 8.83 14.57
CA TRP A 173 7.02 8.45 13.21
C TRP A 173 6.05 7.41 12.70
N ILE A 174 5.63 7.52 11.44
CA ILE A 174 4.80 6.51 10.76
C ILE A 174 5.43 6.18 9.40
N GLY A 175 5.55 4.90 9.11
CA GLY A 175 6.00 4.44 7.80
C GLY A 175 5.64 3.00 7.48
N TYR A 176 5.99 2.62 6.25
CA TYR A 176 5.60 1.37 5.61
C TYR A 176 6.78 0.79 4.85
N ALA A 177 7.07 -0.50 5.04
CA ALA A 177 8.05 -1.22 4.22
C ALA A 177 7.40 -2.38 3.48
N CYS A 178 7.49 -2.37 2.15
CA CYS A 178 6.97 -3.43 1.30
C CYS A 178 8.00 -4.57 1.18
N GLY A 179 7.53 -5.81 1.11
CA GLY A 179 8.40 -6.96 0.98
C GLY A 179 7.66 -8.24 0.60
N LYS A 180 8.36 -9.37 0.67
CA LYS A 180 7.79 -10.70 0.43
C LYS A 180 8.33 -11.71 1.44
N GLN A 181 7.48 -12.66 1.84
CA GLN A 181 7.87 -13.86 2.58
C GLN A 181 7.38 -15.10 1.83
N GLY A 182 8.30 -15.74 1.10
CA GLY A 182 7.91 -16.68 0.05
C GLY A 182 7.09 -15.99 -1.03
N GLU A 183 5.94 -16.55 -1.37
CA GLU A 183 4.99 -15.97 -2.34
C GLU A 183 4.05 -14.93 -1.73
N THR A 184 4.04 -14.77 -0.41
CA THR A 184 3.16 -13.80 0.26
C THR A 184 3.78 -12.41 0.22
N VAL A 185 3.08 -11.45 -0.39
CA VAL A 185 3.42 -10.03 -0.24
C VAL A 185 3.19 -9.60 1.21
N THR A 186 4.15 -8.91 1.77
CA THR A 186 4.13 -8.44 3.16
C THR A 186 4.34 -6.95 3.24
N LEU A 187 3.75 -6.35 4.26
CA LEU A 187 3.89 -4.94 4.57
C LEU A 187 4.19 -4.79 6.05
N LEU A 188 5.36 -4.25 6.39
CA LEU A 188 5.66 -3.82 7.75
C LEU A 188 5.12 -2.41 7.94
N ALA A 189 4.14 -2.24 8.82
CA ALA A 189 3.70 -0.92 9.26
C ALA A 189 4.37 -0.60 10.59
N SER A 190 5.05 0.54 10.65
CA SER A 190 5.75 1.04 11.83
C SER A 190 5.08 2.31 12.30
N ALA A 191 4.75 2.37 13.58
CA ALA A 191 4.23 3.56 14.25
C ALA A 191 4.96 3.74 15.57
N SER A 192 5.67 4.84 15.72
CA SER A 192 6.35 5.20 16.95
C SER A 192 5.78 6.47 17.55
N GLU A 193 5.81 6.54 18.87
CA GLU A 193 5.42 7.71 19.63
C GLU A 193 6.50 8.04 20.63
N ARG A 194 6.72 9.33 20.83
CA ARG A 194 7.58 9.83 21.89
C ARG A 194 7.03 9.38 23.23
N ASN A 195 7.91 8.80 24.04
CA ASN A 195 7.66 8.47 25.42
C ASN A 195 8.01 9.68 26.30
N ASP A 196 6.98 10.39 26.75
CA ASP A 196 7.10 11.57 27.61
C ASP A 196 7.22 11.23 29.11
N ASP A 197 7.55 9.98 29.46
CA ASP A 197 7.89 9.61 30.84
C ASP A 197 9.09 10.46 31.32
N PRO A 198 8.95 11.28 32.39
CA PRO A 198 10.05 12.09 32.91
C PRO A 198 11.26 11.27 33.35
N ALA A 199 11.10 9.98 33.65
CA ALA A 199 12.20 9.08 33.97
C ALA A 199 12.98 8.60 32.74
N ARG A 200 12.42 8.78 31.54
CA ARG A 200 12.99 8.39 30.24
C ARG A 200 12.75 9.50 29.20
N PRO A 201 13.30 10.71 29.42
CA PRO A 201 13.09 11.81 28.49
C PRO A 201 13.58 11.42 27.09
N GLU A 202 12.81 11.75 26.06
CA GLU A 202 13.18 11.52 24.65
C GLU A 202 13.33 10.04 24.27
N ALA A 203 12.80 9.13 25.07
CA ALA A 203 12.60 7.75 24.64
C ALA A 203 11.44 7.68 23.64
N TYR A 204 11.36 6.59 22.88
CA TYR A 204 10.25 6.30 21.98
C TYR A 204 9.74 4.88 22.21
N ASN A 205 8.45 4.67 21.98
CA ASN A 205 7.86 3.34 21.89
C ASN A 205 7.33 3.16 20.47
N GLU A 206 7.73 2.09 19.81
CA GLU A 206 7.31 1.75 18.45
C GLU A 206 6.53 0.45 18.42
N ILE A 207 5.43 0.46 17.68
CA ILE A 207 4.66 -0.71 17.31
C ILE A 207 5.00 -1.04 15.86
N ASN A 208 5.55 -2.21 15.66
CA ASN A 208 5.87 -2.78 14.37
C ASN A 208 4.89 -3.91 14.10
N THR A 209 4.01 -3.74 13.12
CA THR A 209 3.02 -4.76 12.75
C THR A 209 3.30 -5.25 11.33
N LEU A 210 3.64 -6.53 11.21
CA LEU A 210 3.84 -7.19 9.94
C LEU A 210 2.50 -7.74 9.44
N TYR A 211 2.06 -7.25 8.29
CA TYR A 211 0.91 -7.75 7.57
C TYR A 211 1.33 -8.62 6.40
N GLY A 212 0.52 -9.62 6.10
CA GLY A 212 0.59 -10.44 4.89
C GLY A 212 -0.68 -10.25 4.08
N TRP A 213 -0.53 -10.15 2.76
CA TRP A 213 -1.66 -10.10 1.87
C TRP A 213 -2.31 -11.48 1.72
N THR A 214 -3.63 -11.51 1.72
CA THR A 214 -4.45 -12.72 1.55
C THR A 214 -5.56 -12.46 0.55
N ASP A 215 -6.33 -13.48 0.18
CA ASP A 215 -7.50 -13.33 -0.70
C ASP A 215 -8.54 -12.33 -0.17
N SER A 216 -8.56 -12.09 1.15
CA SER A 216 -9.44 -11.11 1.81
C SER A 216 -8.76 -9.76 2.11
N GLY A 217 -7.58 -9.51 1.55
CA GLY A 217 -6.77 -8.31 1.82
C GLY A 217 -5.74 -8.51 2.93
N TRP A 218 -5.33 -7.42 3.58
CA TRP A 218 -4.31 -7.45 4.62
C TRP A 218 -4.73 -8.25 5.86
N ARG A 219 -3.83 -9.12 6.33
CA ARG A 219 -3.97 -9.84 7.60
C ARG A 219 -2.73 -9.65 8.44
N GLU A 220 -2.92 -9.33 9.72
CA GLU A 220 -1.81 -9.28 10.68
C GLU A 220 -1.17 -10.68 10.83
N LEU A 221 0.14 -10.74 10.62
CA LEU A 221 0.96 -11.94 10.83
C LEU A 221 1.67 -11.90 12.19
N SER A 222 2.19 -10.73 12.55
CA SER A 222 2.80 -10.51 13.86
C SER A 222 2.82 -9.03 14.22
N SER A 223 2.89 -8.74 15.52
CA SER A 223 3.11 -7.40 16.05
C SER A 223 4.15 -7.45 17.16
N ARG A 224 5.03 -6.44 17.20
CA ARG A 224 6.07 -6.29 18.23
C ARG A 224 6.13 -4.85 18.73
N ASN A 225 6.35 -4.70 20.02
CA ASN A 225 6.66 -3.42 20.63
C ASN A 225 8.18 -3.30 20.81
N VAL A 226 8.75 -2.17 20.40
CA VAL A 226 10.16 -1.82 20.58
C VAL A 226 10.21 -0.54 21.41
N ALA A 227 11.09 -0.52 22.42
CA ALA A 227 11.32 0.67 23.21
C ALA A 227 12.74 1.16 22.96
N TYR A 228 12.86 2.40 22.50
CA TYR A 228 14.12 3.08 22.26
C TYR A 228 14.55 3.86 23.50
N ASN A 229 15.87 3.99 23.68
CA ASN A 229 16.42 4.81 24.75
C ASN A 229 16.41 6.29 24.35
N ALA A 230 16.66 7.16 25.33
CA ALA A 230 16.83 8.59 25.08
C ALA A 230 17.92 8.83 24.02
N GLY A 231 17.62 9.63 23.01
CA GLY A 231 18.54 9.97 21.90
C GLY A 231 18.76 8.83 20.88
N ASP A 232 18.06 7.71 21.02
CA ASP A 232 18.03 6.65 20.02
C ASP A 232 16.88 6.94 19.03
N HIS A 233 17.26 7.37 17.84
CA HIS A 233 16.36 7.74 16.75
C HIS A 233 16.17 6.61 15.73
N SER A 234 16.50 5.35 16.06
CA SER A 234 16.33 4.25 15.11
C SER A 234 14.88 4.05 14.64
N GLY A 235 13.88 4.56 15.36
CA GLY A 235 12.49 4.57 14.87
C GLY A 235 12.25 5.50 13.68
N GLU A 236 13.08 6.54 13.50
CA GLU A 236 13.04 7.45 12.34
C GLU A 236 13.42 6.72 11.04
N GLU A 237 14.26 5.70 11.12
CA GLU A 237 14.67 4.90 9.95
C GLU A 237 13.51 4.13 9.31
N HIS A 238 12.43 3.89 10.06
CA HIS A 238 11.24 3.19 9.57
C HIS A 238 10.13 4.14 9.08
N ALA A 239 10.30 5.44 9.26
CA ALA A 239 9.34 6.44 8.82
C ALA A 239 9.39 6.60 7.31
N GLY A 240 8.26 6.98 6.70
CA GLY A 240 8.17 7.10 5.24
C GLY A 240 7.82 5.81 4.51
N TRP A 241 7.95 5.86 3.18
CA TRP A 241 7.72 4.72 2.29
C TRP A 241 9.04 4.01 1.97
N HIS A 242 9.13 2.74 2.35
CA HIS A 242 10.24 1.85 2.03
C HIS A 242 9.74 0.77 1.08
N CYS A 243 9.23 1.21 -0.07
CA CYS A 243 8.70 0.36 -1.13
C CYS A 243 9.39 0.72 -2.45
N ASP A 244 9.89 -0.28 -3.17
CA ASP A 244 10.58 -0.06 -4.44
C ASP A 244 9.70 0.74 -5.41
N GLY A 245 10.22 1.86 -5.90
CA GLY A 245 9.51 2.77 -6.82
C GLY A 245 8.86 3.99 -6.15
N LEU A 246 8.86 4.08 -4.82
CA LEU A 246 8.42 5.27 -4.09
C LEU A 246 9.63 6.04 -3.49
N PRO A 247 9.57 7.39 -3.46
CA PRO A 247 10.42 8.17 -2.55
C PRO A 247 10.17 7.78 -1.10
N VAL A 248 11.15 7.96 -0.21
CA VAL A 248 10.95 7.68 1.24
C VAL A 248 10.06 8.74 1.88
N TYR A 249 10.30 10.01 1.56
CA TYR A 249 9.51 11.14 2.03
C TYR A 249 9.03 11.98 0.86
N PRO A 250 7.89 12.67 1.00
CA PRO A 250 7.53 13.75 0.09
C PRO A 250 8.47 14.94 0.30
N ASP A 251 9.03 15.46 -0.80
CA ASP A 251 9.85 16.68 -0.81
C ASP A 251 9.08 17.94 -0.35
#